data_AF-A0A7V5K6U3-F1
#
_entry.id   AF-A0A7V5K6U3-F1
#
_cell.length_a   1.000
_cell.length_b   1.000
_cell.length_c   1.000
_cell.angle_alpha   90.00
_cell.angle_beta   90.00
_cell.angle_gamma   90.00
#
_symmetry.space_group_name_H-M   'P 1'
#
loop_
_entity.id
_entity.type
_entity.pdbx_description
1 polymer ?
#
loop_
_entity_poly.entity_id
_entity_poly.type
_entity_poly.pdbx_seq_one_letter_code
_entity_poly.pdbx_strand_id
1 'polypeptide(L)' 'MEPDQRLELTVFFCQQLDPRQDIHRRDLERIWGGRLRLHPMHCGGRVEALHILKALEEGSDRVL' A
#
# COMPACT_ATOMS: atom_id res chain seq x y z
N MET A 1 16.25 9.25 -18.92
CA MET A 1 15.53 9.04 -17.65
C MET A 1 14.50 10.15 -17.57
N GLU A 2 13.24 9.84 -17.84
CA GLU A 2 12.16 10.83 -17.94
C GLU A 2 11.61 11.19 -16.54
N PRO A 3 11.44 12.49 -16.21
CA PRO A 3 11.15 12.95 -14.86
C PRO A 3 9.65 13.20 -14.56
N ASP A 4 8.73 12.33 -15.00
CA ASP A 4 7.28 12.47 -14.69
C ASP A 4 6.52 11.13 -14.60
N GLN A 5 7.10 10.07 -14.01
CA GLN A 5 6.29 8.90 -13.62
C GLN A 5 5.90 9.03 -12.15
N ARG A 6 4.71 9.57 -11.90
CA ARG A 6 4.09 9.54 -10.57
C ARG A 6 3.80 8.09 -10.20
N LEU A 7 4.71 7.48 -9.43
CA LEU A 7 4.60 6.10 -8.99
C LEU A 7 3.32 5.86 -8.17
N GLU A 8 2.50 4.91 -8.60
CA GLU A 8 1.36 4.38 -7.86
C GLU A 8 1.84 3.28 -6.91
N LEU A 9 1.60 3.48 -5.61
CA LEU A 9 2.04 2.59 -4.55
C LEU A 9 0.86 1.88 -3.90
N THR A 10 0.90 0.55 -3.85
CA THR A 10 -0.03 -0.26 -3.05
C THR A 10 0.65 -0.76 -1.79
N VAL A 11 -0.03 -0.64 -0.65
CA VAL A 11 0.44 -1.15 0.65
C VAL A 11 -0.62 -2.03 1.28
N PHE A 12 -0.24 -3.26 1.63
CA PHE A 12 -1.04 -4.17 2.43
C PHE A 12 -0.76 -3.93 3.92
N PHE A 13 -1.80 -3.67 4.71
CA PHE A 13 -1.63 -3.36 6.13
C PHE A 13 -2.63 -4.12 7.01
N CYS A 14 -2.29 -4.38 8.26
CA CYS A 14 -3.25 -4.99 9.17
C CYS A 14 -4.35 -3.98 9.56
N GLN A 15 -5.61 -4.39 9.42
CA GLN A 15 -6.79 -3.59 9.80
C GLN A 15 -6.99 -3.43 11.31
N GLN A 16 -6.34 -4.26 12.13
CA GLN A 16 -6.43 -4.27 13.60
C GLN A 16 -5.18 -3.68 14.26
N LEU A 17 -4.42 -2.83 13.55
CA LEU A 17 -3.34 -2.08 14.17
C LEU A 17 -3.90 -1.17 15.26
N ASP A 18 -3.23 -1.17 16.41
CA ASP A 18 -3.52 -0.18 17.45
C ASP A 18 -3.36 1.23 16.85
N PRO A 19 -4.24 2.19 17.15
CA PRO A 19 -4.16 3.55 16.59
C PRO A 19 -2.83 4.27 16.88
N ARG A 20 -2.10 3.87 17.94
CA ARG A 20 -0.76 4.38 18.25
C ARG A 20 0.34 3.71 17.43
N GLN A 21 0.06 2.56 16.82
CA GLN A 21 0.95 1.85 15.89
C GLN A 21 0.65 2.20 14.42
N ASP A 22 -0.47 2.85 14.15
CA ASP A 22 -0.92 3.33 12.84
C ASP A 22 -0.10 4.54 12.29
N ILE A 23 0.93 4.98 13.01
CA ILE A 23 1.76 6.15 12.65
C ILE A 23 2.36 5.99 11.25
N HIS A 24 2.83 4.79 10.91
CA HIS A 24 3.41 4.53 9.59
C HIS A 24 2.40 4.65 8.45
N ARG A 25 1.13 4.24 8.65
CA ARG A 25 0.08 4.38 7.64
C ARG A 25 -0.19 5.85 7.35
N ARG A 26 -0.32 6.66 8.40
CA ARG A 26 -0.57 8.11 8.29
C ARG A 26 0.60 8.84 7.62
N ASP A 27 1.83 8.45 7.94
CA ASP A 27 3.02 9.01 7.29
C ASP A 27 3.07 8.63 5.81
N LEU A 28 2.73 7.38 5.46
CA LEU A 28 2.61 6.97 4.06
C LEU A 28 1.54 7.78 3.32
N GLU A 29 0.36 7.96 3.92
CA GLU A 29 -0.72 8.79 3.34
C GLU A 29 -0.26 10.24 3.13
N ARG A 30 0.46 10.81 4.09
CA ARG A 30 1.00 12.18 3.99
C ARG A 30 2.04 12.32 2.89
N ILE A 31 2.92 11.33 2.72
CA ILE A 31 4.04 11.38 1.75
C ILE A 31 3.55 11.09 0.33
N TRP A 32 2.69 10.09 0.17
CA TRP A 32 2.28 9.57 -1.15
C TRP A 32 0.95 10.17 -1.64
N GLY A 33 0.07 10.57 -0.72
CA GLY A 33 -1.21 11.21 -1.02
C GLY A 33 -2.09 10.31 -1.88
N GLY A 34 -2.71 10.90 -2.91
CA GLY A 34 -3.62 10.20 -3.83
C GLY A 34 -3.00 9.11 -4.69
N ARG A 35 -1.68 8.87 -4.58
CA ARG A 35 -0.95 7.79 -5.27
C ARG A 35 -0.80 6.54 -4.40
N LEU A 36 -1.35 6.56 -3.19
CA LEU A 36 -1.31 5.45 -2.25
C LEU A 36 -2.63 4.70 -2.25
N ARG A 37 -2.56 3.39 -2.50
CA ARG A 37 -3.68 2.47 -2.32
C ARG A 37 -3.42 1.60 -1.11
N LEU A 38 -4.32 1.67 -0.13
CA LEU A 38 -4.23 0.94 1.11
C LEU A 38 -5.17 -0.26 1.08
N HIS A 39 -4.62 -1.47 1.19
CA HIS A 39 -5.40 -2.70 1.22
C HIS A 39 -5.38 -3.28 2.64
N PRO A 40 -6.50 -3.23 3.38
CA PRO A 40 -6.57 -3.79 4.72
C PRO A 40 -6.56 -5.32 4.65
N MET A 41 -5.79 -5.93 5.55
CA MET A 41 -5.65 -7.37 5.72
C MET A 41 -5.92 -7.75 7.18
N HIS A 42 -6.31 -9.00 7.43
CA HIS A 42 -6.37 -9.53 8.79
C HIS A 42 -4.96 -9.56 9.41
N CYS A 43 -4.82 -9.27 10.70
CA CYS A 43 -3.53 -9.37 11.40
C CYS A 43 -3.07 -10.83 11.41
N GLY A 44 -1.95 -11.12 10.76
CA GLY A 44 -1.47 -12.49 10.51
C GLY A 44 -1.91 -13.09 9.17
N GLY A 45 -2.72 -12.34 8.41
CA GLY A 45 -3.01 -12.65 7.01
C GLY A 45 -1.73 -12.62 6.17
N ARG A 46 -1.56 -13.63 5.33
CA ARG A 46 -0.42 -13.70 4.43
C ARG A 46 -0.70 -12.88 3.18
N VAL A 47 0.26 -12.05 2.77
CA VAL A 47 0.27 -11.50 1.42
C VAL A 47 0.69 -12.61 0.47
N GLU A 48 -0.28 -13.15 -0.26
CA GLU A 48 -0.05 -14.16 -1.31
C GLU A 48 0.16 -13.52 -2.68
N ALA A 49 0.76 -14.28 -3.61
CA ALA A 49 1.06 -13.80 -4.96
C ALA A 49 -0.14 -13.20 -5.69
N LEU A 50 -1.35 -13.74 -5.47
CA LEU A 50 -2.58 -13.21 -6.05
C LEU A 50 -2.86 -11.75 -5.66
N HIS A 51 -2.55 -11.37 -4.41
CA HIS A 51 -2.72 -9.99 -3.94
C HIS A 51 -1.78 -9.04 -4.68
N ILE A 52 -0.53 -9.46 -4.89
CA ILE A 52 0.48 -8.68 -5.61
C ILE A 52 0.08 -8.55 -7.08
N LEU A 53 -0.30 -9.66 -7.73
CA LEU A 53 -0.74 -9.66 -9.12
C LEU A 53 -1.95 -8.75 -9.33
N LYS A 54 -2.92 -8.81 -8.41
CA LYS A 54 -4.09 -7.92 -8.46
C LYS A 54 -3.69 -6.45 -8.32
N ALA A 55 -2.81 -6.11 -7.39
CA ALA A 55 -2.34 -4.73 -7.22
C ALA A 55 -1.63 -4.21 -8.49
N LEU A 56 -0.84 -5.05 -9.15
CA LEU A 56 -0.18 -4.72 -10.42
C LEU A 56 -1.21 -4.55 -11.56
N GLU A 57 -2.20 -5.45 -11.66
CA GLU A 57 -3.29 -5.33 -12.64
C GLU A 57 -4.10 -4.05 -12.45
N GLU A 58 -4.28 -3.62 -11.20
CA GLU A 58 -4.97 -2.37 -10.85
C GLU A 58 -4.11 -1.10 -11.12
N GLY A 59 -2.88 -1.26 -11.62
CA GLY A 59 -2.01 -0.18 -12.07
C GLY A 59 -0.99 0.30 -11.04
N SER A 60 -0.67 -0.53 -10.02
CA SER A 60 0.41 -0.20 -9.08
C SER A 60 1.77 -0.39 -9.73
N ASP A 61 2.65 0.60 -9.60
CA ASP A 61 4.06 0.48 -10.00
C ASP A 61 4.87 -0.28 -8.93
N ARG A 62 4.43 -0.22 -7.67
CA ARG A 62 5.07 -0.87 -6.52
C ARG A 62 4.05 -1.41 -5.53
N VAL A 63 4.42 -2.50 -4.87
CA VAL A 63 3.58 -3.22 -3.90
C VAL A 63 4.41 -3.50 -2.65
N LEU A 64 3.89 -3.14 -1.47
CA LEU A 64 4.54 -3.30 -0.15
C LEU A 64 3.62 -4.02 0.84
#